data_AF-A0A938GM41-F1
#
_entry.id   AF-A0A938GM41-F1
#
_cell.length_a   1.000
_cell.length_b   1.000
_cell.length_c   1.000
_cell.angle_alpha   90.00
_cell.angle_beta   90.00
_cell.angle_gamma   90.00
#
_symmetry.space_group_name_H-M   'P 1'
#
loop_
_entity.id
_entity.type
_entity.pdbx_description
1 polymer ?
#
loop_
_entity_poly.entity_id
_entity_poly.type
_entity_poly.pdbx_seq_one_letter_code
_entity_poly.pdbx_strand_id
1 'polypeptide(L)'
;MLFYAGNCRYQFVCLSLVSEKLTLKEAVEQYRMWMFGQGEGVDHGPSGETKPGIEREVVAKVMEEKGRVRMRVRYFADGAVVGRRKFVEEVFQTFRKRFGKKRKTGARRMKGVKSEELYTLRDLQVNVVK
;
A
#
# COMPACT_ATOMS: atom_id res chain seq x y z
N MET A 1 -27.88 4.45 -7.96
CA MET A 1 -27.47 5.69 -8.65
C MET A 1 -26.40 6.34 -7.79
N LEU A 2 -25.11 6.07 -8.07
CA LEU A 2 -23.98 6.74 -7.42
C LEU A 2 -23.03 7.20 -8.52
N PHE A 3 -23.29 8.38 -9.05
CA PHE A 3 -22.35 9.12 -9.90
C PHE A 3 -21.35 9.82 -8.97
N TYR A 4 -20.16 9.23 -8.82
CA TYR A 4 -18.99 9.98 -8.33
C TYR A 4 -18.28 10.53 -9.56
N ALA A 5 -18.48 11.82 -9.84
CA ALA A 5 -17.80 12.55 -10.90
C ALA A 5 -16.34 12.81 -10.50
N GLY A 6 -15.51 11.76 -10.55
CA GLY A 6 -14.07 11.83 -10.34
C GLY A 6 -13.35 11.21 -11.54
N ASN A 7 -12.65 12.04 -12.31
CA ASN A 7 -11.85 11.69 -13.49
C ASN A 7 -12.53 10.73 -14.49
N CYS A 8 -13.26 11.32 -15.44
CA CYS A 8 -13.98 10.69 -16.56
C CYS A 8 -13.13 9.71 -17.42
N ARG A 9 -11.80 9.69 -17.24
CA ARG A 9 -10.87 8.76 -17.93
C ARG A 9 -10.87 7.32 -17.39
N TYR A 10 -11.25 7.10 -16.14
CA TYR A 10 -11.16 5.77 -15.50
C TYR A 10 -12.52 5.18 -15.11
N GLN A 11 -13.61 5.88 -15.43
CA GLN A 11 -14.99 5.51 -15.11
C GLN A 11 -15.40 4.18 -15.75
N PHE A 12 -14.75 3.78 -16.85
CA PHE A 12 -14.96 2.49 -17.51
C PHE A 12 -14.55 1.29 -16.64
N VAL A 13 -13.50 1.41 -15.82
CA VAL A 13 -13.03 0.34 -14.91
C VAL A 13 -14.04 0.05 -13.80
N CYS A 14 -14.75 1.08 -13.33
CA CYS A 14 -15.78 0.94 -12.31
C CYS A 14 -17.06 0.29 -12.86
N LEU A 15 -17.36 0.50 -14.15
CA LEU A 15 -18.57 -0.02 -14.79
C LEU A 15 -18.47 -1.54 -15.07
N SER A 16 -17.27 -2.07 -15.36
CA SER A 16 -17.04 -3.50 -15.54
C SER A 16 -17.10 -4.32 -14.25
N LEU A 17 -16.90 -3.69 -13.09
CA LEU A 17 -16.91 -4.32 -11.76
C LEU A 17 -18.30 -4.81 -11.33
N VAL A 18 -19.36 -4.30 -11.97
CA VAL A 18 -20.75 -4.48 -11.51
C VAL A 18 -21.50 -5.57 -12.30
N SER A 19 -20.98 -6.05 -13.44
CA SER A 19 -21.80 -6.82 -14.40
C SER A 19 -21.31 -8.23 -14.78
N GLU A 20 -20.09 -8.65 -14.42
CA GLU A 20 -19.58 -9.98 -14.83
C GLU A 20 -19.00 -10.79 -13.68
N LYS A 21 -19.09 -12.13 -13.79
CA LYS A 21 -18.46 -13.09 -12.88
C LYS A 21 -16.93 -13.06 -13.06
N LEU A 22 -16.31 -11.99 -12.58
CA LEU A 22 -14.86 -11.83 -12.57
C LEU A 22 -14.21 -12.89 -11.69
N THR A 23 -13.10 -13.45 -12.16
CA THR A 23 -12.23 -14.25 -11.28
C THR A 23 -11.59 -13.33 -10.23
N LEU A 24 -11.21 -13.89 -9.07
CA LEU A 24 -10.55 -13.12 -8.00
C LEU A 24 -9.33 -12.35 -8.52
N LYS A 25 -8.59 -12.93 -9.47
CA LYS A 25 -7.42 -12.30 -10.09
C LYS A 25 -7.81 -11.04 -10.85
N GLU A 26 -8.82 -11.12 -11.71
CA GLU A 26 -9.28 -9.99 -12.52
C GLU A 26 -9.93 -8.90 -11.65
N ALA A 27 -10.68 -9.29 -10.62
CA ALA A 27 -11.25 -8.34 -9.67
C ALA A 27 -10.17 -7.53 -8.93
N VAL A 28 -9.08 -8.20 -8.50
CA VAL A 28 -7.95 -7.52 -7.84
C VAL A 28 -7.18 -6.62 -8.81
N GLU A 29 -7.01 -7.03 -10.07
CA GLU A 29 -6.39 -6.20 -11.11
C GLU A 29 -7.22 -4.94 -11.37
N GLN A 30 -8.53 -5.07 -11.55
CA GLN A 30 -9.45 -3.94 -11.74
C GLN A 30 -9.50 -3.00 -10.53
N TYR A 31 -9.56 -3.56 -9.31
CA TYR A 31 -9.54 -2.77 -8.08
C TYR A 31 -8.26 -1.94 -7.95
N ARG A 32 -7.09 -2.51 -8.28
CA ARG A 32 -5.82 -1.77 -8.24
C ARG A 32 -5.80 -0.66 -9.27
N MET A 33 -6.22 -0.92 -10.51
CA MET A 33 -6.30 0.13 -11.54
C MET A 33 -7.21 1.28 -11.09
N TRP A 34 -8.37 0.96 -10.51
CA TRP A 34 -9.27 1.96 -9.95
C TRP A 34 -8.61 2.76 -8.81
N MET A 35 -7.98 2.09 -7.84
CA MET A 35 -7.29 2.73 -6.72
C MET A 35 -6.17 3.68 -7.16
N PHE A 36 -5.33 3.27 -8.12
CA PHE A 36 -4.23 4.12 -8.61
C PHE A 36 -4.76 5.30 -9.44
N GLY A 37 -5.81 5.11 -10.23
CA GLY A 37 -6.45 6.20 -10.96
C GLY A 37 -7.13 7.25 -10.05
N GLN A 38 -7.69 6.82 -8.90
CA GLN A 38 -8.22 7.74 -7.89
C GLN A 38 -7.12 8.40 -7.05
N GLY A 39 -5.96 7.74 -6.90
CA GLY A 39 -4.82 8.23 -6.15
C GLY A 39 -3.88 9.17 -6.92
N GLU A 40 -4.12 9.41 -8.21
CA GLU A 40 -3.36 10.37 -9.03
C GLU A 40 -3.44 11.76 -8.40
N GLY A 41 -2.28 12.40 -8.19
CA GLY A 41 -2.23 13.79 -7.75
C GLY A 41 -2.85 14.69 -8.81
N VAL A 42 -4.00 15.27 -8.49
CA VAL A 42 -4.66 16.25 -9.35
C VAL A 42 -4.49 17.65 -8.76
N ASP A 43 -4.14 18.61 -9.62
CA ASP A 43 -4.26 20.02 -9.30
C ASP A 43 -5.74 20.34 -9.11
N HIS A 44 -6.15 20.53 -7.87
CA HIS A 44 -7.55 20.76 -7.55
C HIS A 44 -7.70 22.12 -6.89
N GLY A 45 -7.85 23.14 -7.74
CA GLY A 45 -8.40 24.43 -7.33
C GLY A 45 -7.96 25.60 -8.23
N PRO A 46 -8.74 26.69 -8.27
CA PRO A 46 -8.36 27.94 -8.95
C PRO A 46 -7.11 28.61 -8.35
N SER A 47 -6.59 28.12 -7.21
CA SER A 47 -5.39 28.62 -6.52
C SER A 47 -4.17 27.70 -6.62
N GLY A 48 -4.19 26.63 -7.45
CA GLY A 48 -2.99 25.82 -7.73
C GLY A 48 -2.48 24.97 -6.57
N GLU A 49 -3.31 24.69 -5.55
CA GLU A 49 -2.93 23.79 -4.47
C GLU A 49 -2.96 22.33 -4.95
N THR A 50 -1.78 21.73 -5.11
CA THR A 50 -1.63 20.31 -5.47
C THR A 50 -1.90 19.45 -4.24
N LYS A 51 -2.93 18.60 -4.28
CA LYS A 51 -3.06 17.53 -3.28
C LYS A 51 -1.91 16.54 -3.49
N PRO A 52 -1.13 16.18 -2.45
CA PRO A 52 -0.10 15.17 -2.60
C PRO A 52 -0.76 13.85 -3.00
N GLY A 53 -0.49 13.42 -4.23
CA GLY A 53 -0.98 12.18 -4.80
C GLY A 53 0.15 11.42 -5.48
N ILE A 54 -0.20 10.32 -6.12
CA ILE A 54 0.73 9.50 -6.88
C ILE A 54 1.09 10.26 -8.17
N GLU A 55 2.38 10.32 -8.47
CA GLU A 55 2.91 10.90 -9.71
C GLU A 55 2.23 10.29 -10.93
N ARG A 56 1.81 11.13 -11.87
CA ARG A 56 1.06 10.72 -13.07
C ARG A 56 1.78 9.64 -13.90
N GLU A 57 3.10 9.72 -13.99
CA GLU A 57 3.93 8.73 -14.67
C GLU A 57 3.84 7.34 -14.01
N VAL A 58 3.80 7.31 -12.68
CA VAL A 58 3.65 6.06 -11.90
C VAL A 58 2.25 5.48 -12.11
N VAL A 59 1.21 6.32 -12.14
CA VAL A 59 -0.16 5.88 -12.43
C VAL A 59 -0.25 5.30 -13.84
N ALA A 60 0.29 5.99 -14.85
CA ALA A 60 0.29 5.52 -16.24
C ALA A 60 0.95 4.15 -16.38
N LYS A 61 2.10 3.95 -15.73
CA LYS A 61 2.82 2.66 -15.74
C LYS A 61 2.00 1.54 -15.09
N VAL A 62 1.34 1.81 -13.96
CA VAL A 62 0.48 0.80 -13.29
C VAL A 62 -0.74 0.45 -14.15
N MET A 63 -1.28 1.41 -14.90
CA MET A 63 -2.38 1.17 -15.83
C MET A 63 -1.95 0.33 -17.04
N GLU A 64 -0.76 0.60 -17.60
CA GLU A 64 -0.16 -0.22 -18.67
C GLU A 64 0.09 -1.67 -18.19
N GLU A 65 0.58 -1.84 -16.96
CA GLU A 65 0.81 -3.14 -16.34
C GLU A 65 -0.48 -3.82 -15.83
N LYS A 66 -1.68 -3.29 -16.13
CA LYS A 66 -2.99 -3.80 -15.69
C LYS A 66 -3.10 -4.01 -14.18
N GLY A 67 -2.58 -3.07 -13.39
CA GLY A 67 -2.61 -3.15 -11.93
C GLY A 67 -1.66 -4.21 -11.35
N ARG A 68 -0.70 -4.73 -12.14
CA ARG A 68 0.36 -5.63 -11.64
C ARG A 68 1.41 -4.86 -10.85
N VAL A 69 1.04 -4.44 -9.65
CA VAL A 69 2.01 -3.87 -8.71
C VAL A 69 2.90 -5.01 -8.20
N ARG A 70 4.10 -5.15 -8.77
CA ARG A 70 5.12 -6.15 -8.35
C ARG A 70 5.79 -5.80 -7.02
N MET A 71 5.48 -4.65 -6.45
CA MET A 71 5.99 -4.18 -5.16
C MET A 71 5.37 -4.98 -4.02
N ARG A 72 5.82 -6.21 -3.81
CA ARG A 72 5.55 -6.92 -2.55
C ARG A 72 6.35 -6.20 -1.48
N VAL A 73 5.72 -5.25 -0.80
CA VAL A 73 6.31 -4.60 0.38
C VAL A 73 6.44 -5.69 1.45
N ARG A 74 7.65 -6.26 1.56
CA ARG A 74 7.91 -7.42 2.42
C ARG A 74 7.51 -7.18 3.87
N TYR A 75 7.48 -5.94 4.33
CA TYR A 75 7.03 -5.61 5.67
C TYR A 75 5.56 -5.98 5.95
N PHE A 76 4.67 -5.87 4.97
CA PHE A 76 3.26 -6.24 5.16
C PHE A 76 3.01 -7.75 5.12
N ALA A 77 3.90 -8.51 4.46
CA ALA A 77 3.80 -9.96 4.39
C ALA A 77 4.68 -10.67 5.44
N ASP A 78 5.96 -10.34 5.47
CA ASP A 78 7.00 -11.01 6.27
C ASP A 78 7.32 -10.29 7.58
N GLY A 79 6.92 -9.02 7.74
CA GLY A 79 7.21 -8.19 8.91
C GLY A 79 6.51 -8.65 10.20
N ALA A 80 5.53 -9.56 10.07
CA ALA A 80 4.64 -10.13 11.08
C ALA A 80 3.71 -9.14 11.79
N VAL A 81 4.23 -7.97 12.18
CA VAL A 81 3.49 -6.86 12.80
C VAL A 81 4.11 -5.56 12.30
N VAL A 82 3.28 -4.58 11.93
CA VAL A 82 3.70 -3.25 11.48
C VAL A 82 2.97 -2.20 12.32
N GLY A 83 3.67 -1.17 12.79
CA GLY A 83 3.05 -0.06 13.51
C GLY A 83 4.06 0.83 14.21
N ARG A 84 3.57 1.68 15.13
CA ARG A 84 4.43 2.51 15.97
C ARG A 84 5.28 1.66 16.92
N ARG A 85 6.44 2.19 17.33
CA ARG A 85 7.38 1.50 18.23
C ARG A 85 6.71 0.88 19.46
N LYS A 86 5.83 1.62 20.13
CA LYS A 86 5.14 1.19 21.35
C LYS A 86 4.29 -0.05 21.10
N PHE A 87 3.45 -0.01 20.06
CA PHE A 87 2.60 -1.13 19.68
C PHE A 87 3.39 -2.40 19.36
N VAL A 88 4.47 -2.27 18.57
CA VAL A 88 5.32 -3.42 18.22
C VAL A 88 6.02 -4.00 19.45
N GLU A 89 6.43 -3.14 20.39
CA GLU A 89 7.05 -3.58 21.63
C GLU A 89 6.07 -4.28 22.57
N GLU A 90 4.84 -3.78 22.69
CA GLU A 90 3.76 -4.45 23.44
C GLU A 90 3.53 -5.86 22.92
N VAL A 91 3.36 -6.01 21.59
CA VAL A 91 3.18 -7.33 20.96
C VAL A 91 4.40 -8.23 21.18
N PHE A 92 5.62 -7.67 21.13
CA PHE A 92 6.84 -8.43 21.42
C PHE A 92 6.85 -8.97 22.86
N GLN A 93 6.44 -8.17 23.84
CA GLN A 93 6.37 -8.58 25.24
C GLN A 93 5.30 -9.65 25.46
N THR A 94 4.11 -9.49 24.85
CA THR A 94 3.04 -10.50 24.90
C THR A 94 3.53 -11.87 24.44
N PHE A 95 4.35 -11.90 23.39
CA PHE A 95 4.89 -13.15 22.82
C PHE A 95 6.36 -13.40 23.18
N ARG A 96 6.88 -12.84 24.28
CA ARG A 96 8.31 -12.89 24.65
C ARG A 96 8.88 -14.31 24.65
N LYS A 97 8.09 -15.30 25.06
CA LYS A 97 8.47 -16.73 25.10
C LYS A 97 8.79 -17.31 23.71
N ARG A 98 8.23 -16.74 22.63
CA ARG A 98 8.48 -17.17 21.24
C ARG A 98 9.79 -16.63 20.66
N PHE A 99 10.48 -15.73 21.38
CA PHE A 99 11.71 -15.08 20.91
C PHE A 99 12.93 -15.51 21.74
N GLY A 100 14.10 -15.57 21.09
CA GLY A 100 15.36 -15.94 21.74
C GLY A 100 15.74 -15.04 22.92
N LYS A 101 16.45 -15.60 23.90
CA LYS A 101 16.87 -14.88 25.13
C LYS A 101 17.73 -13.64 24.85
N LYS A 102 18.54 -13.65 23.78
CA LYS A 102 19.39 -12.52 23.36
C LYS A 102 18.61 -11.28 22.92
N ARG A 103 17.35 -11.42 22.50
CA ARG A 103 16.54 -10.31 22.00
C ARG A 103 15.93 -9.53 23.17
N LYS A 104 16.42 -8.31 23.40
CA LYS A 104 15.93 -7.40 24.46
C LYS A 104 14.76 -6.52 24.02
N THR A 105 14.69 -6.16 22.73
CA THR A 105 13.63 -5.32 22.15
C THR A 105 13.01 -5.94 20.91
N GLY A 106 11.72 -5.67 20.71
CA GLY A 106 10.91 -6.14 19.60
C GLY A 106 10.92 -5.22 18.39
N ALA A 107 10.82 -3.92 18.58
CA ALA A 107 10.65 -2.99 17.46
C ALA A 107 11.91 -2.89 16.59
N ARG A 108 11.76 -3.05 15.27
CA ARG A 108 12.81 -2.84 14.25
C ARG A 108 12.33 -1.78 13.27
N ARG A 109 13.14 -0.76 13.00
CA ARG A 109 12.75 0.35 12.12
C ARG A 109 12.57 -0.17 10.69
N MET A 110 11.49 0.24 10.03
CA MET A 110 11.26 -0.08 8.62
C MET A 110 12.26 0.69 7.75
N LYS A 111 12.93 0.00 6.82
CA LYS A 111 13.90 0.60 5.89
C LYS A 111 13.23 0.79 4.52
N GLY A 112 13.67 1.80 3.77
CA GLY A 112 13.16 2.03 2.40
C GLY A 112 11.77 2.67 2.33
N VAL A 113 11.26 3.22 3.44
CA VAL A 113 10.03 4.01 3.46
C VAL A 113 10.34 5.39 4.01
N LYS A 114 9.73 6.44 3.43
CA LYS A 114 9.79 7.83 3.92
C LYS A 114 8.94 8.01 5.18
N SER A 115 9.17 7.20 6.21
CA SER A 115 8.49 7.30 7.50
C SER A 115 9.45 6.90 8.61
N GLU A 116 9.58 7.76 9.60
CA GLU A 116 10.44 7.51 10.78
C GLU A 116 9.69 6.80 11.92
N GLU A 117 8.37 6.72 11.81
CA GLU A 117 7.49 6.23 12.88
C GLU A 117 7.11 4.76 12.73
N LEU A 118 7.42 4.14 11.60
CA LEU A 118 7.02 2.77 11.29
C LEU A 118 8.08 1.75 11.68
N TYR A 119 7.65 0.79 12.49
CA TYR A 119 8.44 -0.31 13.01
C TYR A 119 7.78 -1.63 12.67
N THR A 120 8.60 -2.67 12.58
CA THR A 120 8.18 -4.06 12.37
C THR A 120 8.77 -4.98 13.40
N LEU A 121 8.11 -6.13 13.61
CA LEU A 121 8.56 -7.13 14.59
C LEU A 121 9.70 -7.99 14.04
N ARG A 122 9.79 -8.20 12.73
CA ARG A 122 10.97 -8.83 12.10
C ARG A 122 11.89 -7.78 11.51
N ASP A 123 13.19 -7.99 11.69
CA ASP A 123 14.22 -7.22 10.98
C ASP A 123 14.41 -7.81 9.59
N LEU A 124 13.83 -7.15 8.59
CA LEU A 124 14.00 -7.52 7.19
C LEU A 124 15.24 -6.80 6.67
N GLN A 125 16.32 -7.56 6.40
CA GLN A 125 17.61 -6.99 6.00
C GLN A 125 17.89 -7.12 4.49
N VAL A 126 17.37 -8.15 3.84
CA VAL A 126 17.65 -8.48 2.43
C VAL A 126 16.44 -8.16 1.56
N ASN A 127 16.65 -7.56 0.38
CA ASN A 127 15.60 -7.28 -0.61
C ASN A 127 14.37 -6.59 -0.01
N VAL A 128 14.62 -5.56 0.80
CA VAL A 128 13.61 -4.87 1.60
C VAL A 128 12.60 -4.14 0.73
N VAL A 129 13.12 -3.46 -0.29
CA VAL A 129 12.38 -2.87 -1.40
C VAL A 129 12.86 -3.62 -2.63
N LYS A 130 11.95 -4.25 -3.38
CA LYS A 130 12.23 -4.86 -4.68
C LYS A 130 11.88 -3.88 -5.77
#